data_AF-W0JUH4-F1
#
_entry.id   AF-W0JUH4-F1
#
_cell.length_a   1.000
_cell.length_b   1.000
_cell.length_c   1.000
_cell.angle_alpha   90.00
_cell.angle_beta   90.00
_cell.angle_gamma   90.00
#
_symmetry.space_group_name_H-M   'P 1'
#
loop_
_entity.id
_entity.type
_entity.pdbx_description
1 polymer ?
#
loop_
_entity_poly.entity_id
_entity_poly.type
_entity_poly.pdbx_seq_one_letter_code
_entity_poly.pdbx_strand_id
1 'polypeptide(L)' 'MERERVQRLIGAAMVGLGSTQTVFGIMNDDLIFAGFGIVYASIGVLWFWVEA' A
#
# COMPACT_ATOMS: atom_id res chain seq x y z
N MET A 1 -10.02 18.29 8.59
CA MET A 1 -9.00 17.32 9.06
C MET A 1 -7.64 17.95 8.84
N GLU A 2 -6.74 17.87 9.82
CA GLU A 2 -5.36 18.35 9.66
C GLU A 2 -4.71 17.62 8.49
N ARG A 3 -4.05 18.38 7.59
CA ARG A 3 -3.52 17.89 6.31
C ARG A 3 -2.61 16.66 6.49
N GLU A 4 -1.80 16.71 7.54
CA GLU A 4 -0.87 15.66 7.98
C GLU A 4 -1.59 14.36 8.36
N ARG A 5 -2.75 14.47 9.02
CA ARG A 5 -3.57 13.33 9.42
C ARG A 5 -4.19 12.62 8.22
N VAL A 6 -4.56 13.37 7.18
CA VAL A 6 -5.09 12.83 5.93
C VAL A 6 -3.99 12.10 5.16
N GLN A 7 -2.79 12.67 5.07
CA GLN A 7 -1.65 12.04 4.40
C GLN A 7 -1.24 10.72 5.06
N ARG A 8 -1.17 10.67 6.40
CA ARG A 8 -0.92 9.42 7.12
C ARG A 8 -2.00 8.36 6.89
N LEU A 9 -3.26 8.77 6.81
CA LEU A 9 -4.37 7.86 6.49
C LEU A 9 -4.25 7.31 5.06
N ILE A 10 -3.84 8.13 4.09
CA ILE A 10 -3.59 7.69 2.71
C ILE A 10 -2.46 6.66 2.66
N GLY A 11 -1.33 6.95 3.31
CA GLY A 11 -0.21 5.99 3.43
C GLY A 11 -0.66 4.67 4.05
N ALA A 12 -1.42 4.71 5.15
CA ALA A 12 -1.95 3.52 5.81
C ALA A 12 -2.86 2.71 4.88
N ALA A 13 -3.76 3.38 4.17
CA ALA A 13 -4.67 2.75 3.22
C ALA A 13 -3.92 2.10 2.06
N MET A 14 -2.89 2.76 1.51
CA MET A 14 -2.04 2.20 0.44
C MET A 14 -1.32 0.93 0.90
N VAL A 15 -0.73 0.93 2.10
CA VAL A 15 -0.09 -0.27 2.67
C VAL A 15 -1.10 -1.40 2.84
N GLY A 16 -2.26 -1.12 3.42
CA GLY A 16 -3.29 -2.13 3.67
C GLY A 16 -3.86 -2.74 2.37
N LEU A 17 -4.21 -1.88 1.40
CA LEU A 17 -4.75 -2.31 0.12
C LEU A 17 -3.69 -3.07 -0.71
N GLY A 18 -2.46 -2.56 -0.78
CA GLY A 18 -1.38 -3.23 -1.49
C GLY A 18 -1.02 -4.59 -0.88
N SER A 19 -1.02 -4.70 0.45
CA SER A 19 -0.81 -5.97 1.15
C SER A 19 -1.95 -6.97 0.85
N THR A 20 -3.19 -6.50 0.89
CA THR A 20 -4.37 -7.33 0.58
C THR A 20 -4.33 -7.83 -0.86
N GLN A 21 -4.02 -6.93 -1.80
CA GLN A 21 -3.83 -7.25 -3.21
C GLN A 21 -2.73 -8.29 -3.40
N THR A 22 -1.60 -8.13 -2.70
CA THR A 22 -0.48 -9.07 -2.77
C THR A 22 -0.89 -10.46 -2.32
N VAL A 23 -1.51 -10.57 -1.14
CA VAL A 23 -1.98 -11.85 -0.59
C VAL A 23 -3.01 -12.48 -1.53
N PHE A 24 -3.98 -11.71 -2.02
CA PHE A 24 -4.99 -12.22 -2.92
C PHE A 24 -4.41 -12.68 -4.26
N GLY A 25 -3.47 -11.93 -4.84
CA GLY A 25 -2.76 -12.32 -6.06
C GLY A 25 -1.97 -13.62 -5.88
N ILE A 26 -1.25 -13.76 -4.77
CA ILE A 26 -0.53 -15.01 -4.43
C ILE A 26 -1.49 -16.18 -4.30
N MET A 27 -2.62 -16.02 -3.63
CA MET A 27 -3.61 -17.10 -3.45
C MET A 27 -4.28 -17.56 -4.75
N ASN A 28 -4.23 -16.74 -5.81
CA ASN A 28 -4.83 -17.04 -7.11
C ASN A 28 -3.78 -17.29 -8.21
N ASP A 29 -2.50 -17.47 -7.85
CA ASP A 29 -1.37 -17.61 -8.79
C ASP A 29 -1.25 -16.47 -9.82
N ASP A 30 -1.80 -15.28 -9.51
CA ASP A 30 -1.68 -14.08 -10.32
C ASP A 30 -0.49 -13.23 -9.84
N LEU A 31 0.69 -13.59 -10.33
CA LEU A 31 1.95 -12.94 -9.98
C LEU A 31 2.01 -11.47 -10.42
N ILE A 32 1.31 -11.10 -11.50
CA ILE A 32 1.27 -9.71 -11.98
C ILE A 32 0.47 -8.87 -11.00
N PHE A 33 -0.72 -9.33 -10.62
CA PHE A 33 -1.56 -8.66 -9.65
C PHE A 33 -0.89 -8.57 -8.28
N ALA A 34 -0.23 -9.65 -7.84
CA ALA A 34 0.55 -9.66 -6.61
C ALA A 34 1.73 -8.67 -6.66
N GLY A 35 2.45 -8.62 -7.78
CA GLY A 35 3.57 -7.69 -7.99
C GLY A 35 3.13 -6.23 -7.89
N PHE A 36 1.99 -5.87 -8.49
CA PHE A 36 1.41 -4.53 -8.34
C PHE A 36 1.02 -4.24 -6.89
N GLY A 37 0.52 -5.23 -6.15
CA GLY A 37 0.23 -5.09 -4.72
C GLY A 37 1.47 -4.72 -3.90
N ILE A 38 2.61 -5.37 -4.18
CA ILE A 38 3.89 -5.10 -3.50
C ILE A 38 4.36 -3.68 -3.79
N VAL A 39 4.31 -3.26 -5.06
CA VAL A 39 4.69 -1.89 -5.45
C VAL A 39 3.80 -0.87 -4.74
N TYR A 40 2.49 -1.11 -4.70
CA TYR A 40 1.53 -0.20 -4.08
C TYR A 40 1.72 -0.10 -2.56
N ALA A 41 1.94 -1.24 -1.89
CA ALA A 41 2.25 -1.26 -0.47
C ALA A 41 3.57 -0.52 -0.17
N SER A 42 4.59 -0.71 -1.02
CA SER A 42 5.88 -0.04 -0.89
C SER A 42 5.76 1.48 -1.02
N ILE A 43 4.92 1.98 -1.95
CA ILE A 43 4.61 3.41 -2.07
C ILE A 43 3.95 3.92 -0.78
N GLY A 44 3.00 3.16 -0.23
CA GLY A 44 2.37 3.52 1.05
C GLY A 44 3.36 3.61 2.22
N VAL A 45 4.34 2.70 2.28
CA VAL A 45 5.42 2.74 3.29
C VAL A 45 6.31 3.96 3.07
N LEU A 46 6.73 4.23 1.84
CA LEU A 46 7.51 5.42 1.49
C LEU A 46 6.77 6.72 1.81
N TRP A 47 5.44 6.71 1.69
CA TRP A 47 4.60 7.86 2.05
C TRP A 47 4.76 8.22 3.53
N PHE A 48 4.94 7.24 4.41
CA PHE A 48 5.23 7.51 5.82
C PHE A 48 6.63 8.07 6.05
N TRP A 49 7.61 7.74 5.20
CA TRP A 49 8.99 8.20 5.31
C TRP A 49 9.22 9.60 4.73
N VAL A 50 8.48 9.99 3.70
CA VAL A 50 8.59 11.33 3.11
C VAL A 50 7.93 12.40 4.00
N GLU A 51 6.95 12.00 4.82
CA GLU A 51 6.22 12.89 5.73
C GLU A 51 6.71 12.82 7.20
N ALA A 52 7.72 12.00 7.52
CA ALA A 52 8.34 11.87 8.85
C ALA A 52 9.61 12.72 8.98
#